data_AF-A0A1S1P7I7-F1
#
_entry.id   AF-A0A1S1P7I7-F1
#
_cell.length_a   1.000
_cell.length_b   1.000
_cell.length_c   1.000
_cell.angle_alpha   90.00
_cell.angle_beta   90.00
_cell.angle_gamma   90.00
#
_symmetry.space_group_name_H-M   'P 1'
#
loop_
_entity.id
_entity.type
_entity.pdbx_description
1 polymer ?
#
loop_
_entity_poly.entity_id
_entity_poly.type
_entity_poly.pdbx_seq_one_letter_code
_entity_poly.pdbx_strand_id
1 'polypeptide(L)'
;MAWASATFVVLAFTGDKAAPFREDYINAFDRMEAELRARPTVDPMVALQDPRQLLQLLGVRAQRAIDLEGVVAEQGQALAIANNTIEEQSVTVAAHDRIAEAEGSYTITVTAKHLGVLPGALFDYMRNGSAKVRWLYERRAGSTEDIAIQDRLDADELVEKVSTVKVGRTGEKPRDRKVTRVRVTAMGLTRLARLIVERRDPLLPIPKDALETARIAKGHPLKEPDIFD
;
A
#
# COMPACT_ATOMS: atom_id res chain seq x y z
N MET A 1 -1.05 -61.97 31.66
CA MET A 1 -2.36 -62.64 31.53
C MET A 1 -3.40 -61.75 32.17
N ALA A 2 -4.29 -61.15 31.36
CA ALA A 2 -5.54 -60.45 31.71
C ALA A 2 -5.41 -59.33 32.79
N TRP A 3 -6.06 -58.18 32.74
CA TRP A 3 -7.48 -57.96 32.57
C TRP A 3 -7.70 -56.60 31.91
N ALA A 4 -8.54 -56.61 30.88
CA ALA A 4 -9.18 -55.44 30.33
C ALA A 4 -10.14 -54.83 31.37
N SER A 5 -10.16 -53.49 31.46
CA SER A 5 -11.36 -52.66 31.64
C SER A 5 -10.97 -51.22 31.98
N ALA A 6 -10.70 -50.42 30.95
CA ALA A 6 -10.99 -48.99 30.99
C ALA A 6 -11.90 -48.71 29.80
N THR A 7 -13.16 -48.46 30.14
CA THR A 7 -14.33 -48.44 29.28
C THR A 7 -14.13 -47.50 28.09
N PHE A 8 -14.30 -48.10 26.92
CA PHE A 8 -14.07 -47.56 25.61
C PHE A 8 -15.20 -46.60 25.24
N VAL A 9 -15.03 -45.29 25.47
CA VAL A 9 -15.75 -44.26 24.70
C VAL A 9 -14.93 -44.00 23.44
N VAL A 10 -14.96 -44.98 22.54
CA VAL A 10 -14.49 -44.82 21.16
C VAL A 10 -15.73 -44.93 20.30
N LEU A 11 -16.28 -43.76 20.00
CA LEU A 11 -17.11 -43.60 18.83
C LEU A 11 -16.34 -42.67 17.90
N ALA A 12 -15.96 -43.19 16.74
CA ALA A 12 -15.26 -42.54 15.62
C ALA A 12 -13.75 -42.25 15.80
N PHE A 13 -12.89 -43.25 15.53
CA PHE A 13 -11.70 -43.15 14.65
C PHE A 13 -10.85 -44.43 14.83
N THR A 14 -11.01 -45.43 13.95
CA THR A 14 -10.20 -46.65 13.98
C THR A 14 -9.59 -46.91 12.60
N GLY A 15 -8.28 -46.65 12.47
CA GLY A 15 -7.46 -47.00 11.31
C GLY A 15 -5.98 -46.86 11.65
N ASP A 16 -5.09 -47.62 11.00
CA ASP A 16 -3.65 -47.70 11.33
C ASP A 16 -2.92 -46.35 11.30
N LYS A 17 -3.45 -45.37 10.56
CA LYS A 17 -2.91 -43.99 10.50
C LYS A 17 -3.35 -43.09 11.67
N ALA A 18 -4.33 -43.51 12.47
CA ALA A 18 -4.84 -42.76 13.62
C ALA A 18 -4.11 -43.11 14.93
N ALA A 19 -3.36 -44.22 14.96
CA ALA A 19 -2.53 -44.63 16.08
C ALA A 19 -1.46 -43.59 16.49
N PRO A 20 -0.62 -43.05 15.58
CA PRO A 20 0.43 -42.09 15.96
C PRO A 20 -0.15 -40.78 16.52
N PHE A 21 -1.23 -40.27 15.94
CA PHE A 21 -1.90 -39.06 16.45
C PHE A 21 -2.45 -39.24 17.88
N ARG A 22 -2.94 -40.44 18.20
CA ARG A 22 -3.46 -40.75 19.54
C ARG A 22 -2.35 -40.79 20.57
N GLU A 23 -1.22 -41.38 20.23
CA GLU A 23 -0.03 -41.39 21.09
C GLU A 23 0.47 -39.97 21.34
N ASP A 24 0.54 -39.14 20.30
CA ASP A 24 0.91 -37.72 20.44
C ASP A 24 -0.06 -36.95 21.34
N TYR A 25 -1.36 -37.19 21.20
CA TYR A 25 -2.39 -36.57 22.04
C TYR A 25 -2.28 -37.00 23.50
N ILE A 26 -2.11 -38.29 23.77
CA ILE A 26 -1.93 -38.81 25.14
C ILE A 26 -0.67 -38.22 25.76
N ASN A 27 0.44 -38.22 25.01
CA ASN A 27 1.70 -37.63 25.48
C ASN A 27 1.59 -36.12 25.73
N ALA A 28 0.78 -35.40 24.95
CA ALA A 28 0.50 -33.98 25.19
C ALA A 28 -0.39 -33.77 26.42
N PHE A 29 -1.40 -34.62 26.59
CA PHE A 29 -2.31 -34.58 27.74
C PHE A 29 -1.57 -34.90 29.06
N ASP A 30 -0.74 -35.93 29.06
CA ASP A 30 0.06 -36.34 30.22
C ASP A 30 1.08 -35.26 30.61
N ARG A 31 1.67 -34.58 29.62
CA ARG A 31 2.53 -33.40 29.85
C ARG A 31 1.76 -32.26 30.52
N MET A 32 0.57 -31.94 30.01
CA MET A 32 -0.29 -30.91 30.59
C MET A 32 -0.72 -31.28 32.02
N GLU A 33 -1.10 -32.53 32.29
CA GLU A 33 -1.42 -33.01 33.65
C GLU A 33 -0.22 -32.89 34.60
N ALA A 34 0.97 -33.26 34.13
CA ALA A 34 2.19 -33.15 34.91
C ALA A 34 2.51 -31.70 35.27
N GLU A 35 2.33 -30.77 34.32
CA GLU A 35 2.45 -29.32 34.55
C GLU A 35 1.43 -28.81 35.57
N LEU A 36 0.17 -29.23 35.47
CA LEU A 36 -0.89 -28.82 36.41
C LEU A 36 -0.65 -29.37 37.82
N ARG A 37 -0.14 -30.60 37.96
CA ARG A 37 0.25 -31.17 39.28
C ARG A 37 1.51 -30.56 39.86
N ALA A 38 2.49 -30.22 39.02
CA ALA A 38 3.73 -29.57 39.46
C ALA A 38 3.49 -28.10 39.83
N ARG A 39 2.43 -27.49 39.29
CA ARG A 39 2.05 -26.12 39.64
C ARG A 39 1.54 -26.13 41.08
N PRO A 40 2.16 -25.37 42.01
CA PRO A 40 1.63 -25.25 43.36
C PRO A 40 0.22 -24.68 43.27
N THR A 41 -0.75 -25.48 43.69
CA THR A 41 -2.16 -25.08 43.75
C THR A 41 -2.32 -24.15 44.94
N VAL A 42 -1.91 -22.90 44.77
CA VAL A 42 -2.22 -21.85 45.74
C VAL A 42 -3.70 -21.59 45.59
N ASP A 43 -4.49 -22.01 46.58
CA ASP A 43 -5.92 -21.70 46.60
C ASP A 43 -6.07 -20.17 46.58
N PRO A 44 -6.65 -19.60 45.51
CA PRO A 44 -6.72 -18.16 45.35
C PRO A 44 -7.46 -17.51 46.51
N MET A 45 -8.38 -18.23 47.16
CA MET A 45 -9.12 -17.70 48.30
C MET A 45 -8.27 -17.61 49.56
N VAL A 46 -7.32 -18.55 49.76
CA VAL A 46 -6.40 -18.54 50.90
C VAL A 46 -5.31 -17.49 50.71
N ALA A 47 -4.78 -17.32 49.50
CA ALA A 47 -3.82 -16.26 49.19
C ALA A 47 -4.41 -14.84 49.37
N LEU A 48 -5.71 -14.66 49.13
CA LEU A 48 -6.40 -13.38 49.32
C LEU A 48 -6.76 -13.09 50.80
N GLN A 49 -6.72 -14.09 51.67
CA GLN A 49 -6.94 -13.91 53.11
C GLN A 49 -5.75 -13.23 53.80
N ASP A 50 -4.54 -13.35 53.23
CA ASP A 50 -3.33 -12.71 53.75
C ASP A 50 -3.27 -11.21 53.35
N PRO A 51 -3.34 -10.26 54.29
CA PRO A 51 -3.39 -8.83 53.96
C PRO A 51 -2.18 -8.32 53.19
N ARG A 52 -1.00 -8.92 53.42
CA ARG A 52 0.25 -8.55 52.74
C ARG A 52 0.25 -8.98 51.27
N GLN A 53 -0.26 -10.18 50.97
CA GLN A 53 -0.34 -10.68 49.61
C GLN A 53 -1.36 -9.87 48.80
N LEU A 54 -2.51 -9.55 49.40
CA LEU A 54 -3.52 -8.69 48.78
C LEU A 54 -2.95 -7.32 48.40
N LEU A 55 -2.24 -6.66 49.31
CA LEU A 55 -1.65 -5.34 49.03
C LEU A 55 -0.60 -5.38 47.92
N GLN A 56 0.21 -6.43 47.83
CA GLN A 56 1.16 -6.59 46.74
C GLN A 56 0.46 -6.76 45.39
N LEU A 57 -0.59 -7.59 45.33
CA LEU A 57 -1.38 -7.80 44.12
C LEU A 57 -2.11 -6.53 43.68
N LEU A 58 -2.71 -5.81 44.62
CA LEU A 58 -3.37 -4.53 44.35
C LEU A 58 -2.35 -3.46 43.91
N GLY A 59 -1.16 -3.42 44.51
CA GLY A 59 -0.09 -2.52 44.10
C GLY A 59 0.35 -2.76 42.66
N VAL A 60 0.57 -4.03 42.28
CA VAL A 60 0.91 -4.40 40.89
C VAL A 60 -0.23 -4.07 39.92
N ARG A 61 -1.49 -4.29 40.33
CA ARG A 61 -2.67 -3.95 39.50
C ARG A 61 -2.85 -2.45 39.34
N ALA A 62 -2.67 -1.67 40.40
CA ALA A 62 -2.76 -0.22 40.38
C ALA A 62 -1.67 0.38 39.48
N GLN A 63 -0.43 -0.10 39.58
CA GLN A 63 0.65 0.32 38.69
C GLN A 63 0.30 0.04 37.22
N ARG A 64 -0.16 -1.19 36.91
CA ARG A 64 -0.60 -1.53 35.55
C ARG A 64 -1.75 -0.67 35.06
N ALA A 65 -2.69 -0.29 35.93
CA ALA A 65 -3.78 0.60 35.56
C ALA A 65 -3.26 1.99 35.17
N ILE A 66 -2.34 2.55 35.96
CA ILE A 66 -1.67 3.82 35.67
C ILE A 66 -0.89 3.74 34.35
N ASP A 67 -0.13 2.66 34.14
CA ASP A 67 0.65 2.47 32.91
C ASP A 67 -0.26 2.39 31.67
N LEU A 68 -1.39 1.68 31.78
CA LEU A 68 -2.37 1.56 30.70
C LEU A 68 -3.08 2.89 30.42
N GLU A 69 -3.46 3.64 31.45
CA GLU A 69 -4.04 4.97 31.29
C GLU A 69 -3.06 5.93 30.61
N GLY A 70 -1.77 5.85 30.93
CA GLY A 70 -0.71 6.60 30.25
C GLY A 70 -0.63 6.27 28.77
N VAL A 71 -0.57 4.98 28.41
CA VAL A 71 -0.55 4.54 27.00
C VAL A 71 -1.80 4.98 26.24
N VAL A 72 -2.98 4.88 26.85
CA VAL A 72 -4.25 5.32 26.23
C VAL A 72 -4.25 6.84 26.00
N ALA A 73 -3.73 7.62 26.94
CA ALA A 73 -3.61 9.07 26.78
C ALA A 73 -2.66 9.45 25.64
N GLU A 74 -1.49 8.81 25.55
CA GLU A 74 -0.54 9.01 24.45
C GLU A 74 -1.14 8.63 23.08
N GLN A 75 -1.83 7.48 23.02
CA GLN A 75 -2.53 7.06 21.81
C GLN A 75 -3.64 8.05 21.42
N GLY A 76 -4.41 8.56 22.40
CA GLY A 76 -5.43 9.58 22.17
C GLY A 76 -4.85 10.86 21.60
N GLN A 77 -3.70 11.31 22.11
CA GLN A 77 -2.99 12.49 21.57
C GLN A 77 -2.47 12.24 20.15
N ALA A 78 -1.87 11.08 19.88
CA ALA A 78 -1.40 10.72 18.53
C ALA A 78 -2.55 10.68 17.52
N LEU A 79 -3.71 10.14 17.90
CA LEU A 79 -4.91 10.13 17.07
C LEU A 79 -5.45 11.54 16.83
N ALA A 80 -5.44 12.42 17.84
CA ALA A 80 -5.87 13.80 17.68
C ALA A 80 -4.98 14.57 16.70
N ILE A 81 -3.65 14.41 16.80
CA ILE A 81 -2.69 15.01 15.88
C ILE A 81 -2.92 14.47 14.46
N ALA A 82 -3.08 13.15 14.30
CA ALA A 82 -3.34 12.55 13.00
C ALA A 82 -4.64 13.10 12.37
N ASN A 83 -5.72 13.20 13.13
CA ASN A 83 -6.99 13.74 12.64
C ASN A 83 -6.85 15.19 12.18
N ASN A 84 -6.18 16.06 12.96
CA ASN A 84 -5.92 17.44 12.56
C ASN A 84 -5.12 17.50 11.24
N THR A 85 -4.09 16.67 11.09
CA THR A 85 -3.31 16.64 9.83
C THR A 85 -4.15 16.16 8.64
N ILE A 86 -5.08 15.23 8.84
CA ILE A 86 -6.00 14.76 7.79
C ILE A 86 -6.97 15.87 7.39
N GLU A 87 -7.51 16.63 8.35
CA GLU A 87 -8.40 17.75 8.07
C GLU A 87 -7.70 18.83 7.23
N GLU A 88 -6.48 19.21 7.58
CA GLU A 88 -5.68 20.17 6.80
C GLU A 88 -5.40 19.65 5.37
N GLN A 89 -5.06 18.37 5.25
CA GLN A 89 -4.86 17.73 3.94
C GLN A 89 -6.15 17.66 3.12
N SER A 90 -7.31 17.45 3.76
CA SER A 90 -8.59 17.39 3.04
C SER A 90 -8.92 18.69 2.30
N VAL A 91 -8.56 19.85 2.87
CA VAL A 91 -8.78 21.15 2.23
C VAL A 91 -7.89 21.31 1.00
N THR A 92 -6.63 20.89 1.09
CA THR A 92 -5.69 20.95 -0.04
C THR A 92 -6.09 19.98 -1.14
N VAL A 93 -6.49 18.75 -0.80
CA VAL A 93 -7.03 17.76 -1.76
C VAL A 93 -8.29 18.30 -2.43
N ALA A 94 -9.25 18.84 -1.70
CA ALA A 94 -10.47 19.40 -2.28
C ALA A 94 -10.21 20.64 -3.17
N ALA A 95 -9.16 21.41 -2.91
CA ALA A 95 -8.74 22.49 -3.80
C ALA A 95 -8.05 21.95 -5.07
N HIS A 96 -7.21 20.91 -4.93
CA HIS A 96 -6.60 20.21 -6.06
C HIS A 96 -7.64 19.53 -6.94
N ASP A 97 -8.66 18.90 -6.35
CA ASP A 97 -9.77 18.27 -7.07
C ASP A 97 -10.57 19.32 -7.84
N ARG A 98 -10.85 20.48 -7.24
CA ARG A 98 -11.50 21.61 -7.96
C ARG A 98 -10.65 22.18 -9.10
N ILE A 99 -9.33 22.26 -8.91
CA ILE A 99 -8.40 22.64 -10.00
C ILE A 99 -8.36 21.53 -11.06
N ALA A 100 -8.51 20.28 -10.66
CA ALA A 100 -8.57 19.14 -11.56
C ALA A 100 -9.92 19.02 -12.30
N GLU A 101 -11.01 19.56 -11.76
CA GLU A 101 -12.29 19.66 -12.46
C GLU A 101 -12.29 20.76 -13.53
N ALA A 102 -11.35 21.71 -13.47
CA ALA A 102 -11.24 22.75 -14.49
C ALA A 102 -10.90 22.14 -15.86
N GLU A 103 -11.66 22.51 -16.91
CA GLU A 103 -11.52 21.93 -18.26
C GLU A 103 -10.09 22.12 -18.82
N GLY A 104 -9.32 21.04 -18.81
CA GLY A 104 -7.95 21.01 -19.33
C GLY A 104 -7.53 19.61 -19.74
N SER A 105 -6.88 19.49 -20.89
CA SER A 105 -6.22 18.24 -21.33
C SER A 105 -4.76 18.52 -21.66
N TYR A 106 -3.88 17.74 -21.04
CA TYR A 106 -2.43 17.89 -21.14
C TYR A 106 -1.84 16.84 -22.09
N THR A 107 -0.75 17.18 -22.76
CA THR A 107 0.04 16.16 -23.46
C THR A 107 0.78 15.31 -22.44
N ILE A 108 1.02 14.02 -22.73
CA ILE A 108 1.69 13.09 -21.81
C ILE A 108 3.05 13.64 -21.33
N THR A 109 3.78 14.37 -22.18
CA THR A 109 5.02 15.05 -21.80
C THR A 109 4.84 16.14 -20.75
N VAL A 110 3.74 16.91 -20.85
CA VAL A 110 3.41 17.96 -19.87
C VAL A 110 2.90 17.31 -18.59
N THR A 111 2.08 16.26 -18.69
CA THR A 111 1.67 15.42 -17.55
C THR A 111 2.88 14.90 -16.77
N ALA A 112 3.90 14.37 -17.46
CA ALA A 112 5.14 13.91 -16.82
C ALA A 112 5.86 15.02 -16.05
N LYS A 113 5.88 16.24 -16.60
CA LYS A 113 6.45 17.42 -15.92
C LYS A 113 5.66 17.77 -14.67
N HIS A 114 4.33 17.78 -14.73
CA HIS A 114 3.47 18.03 -13.56
C HIS A 114 3.65 16.97 -12.47
N LEU A 115 3.87 15.72 -12.85
CA LEU A 115 4.13 14.61 -11.92
C LEU A 115 5.59 14.57 -11.39
N GLY A 116 6.47 15.45 -11.89
CA GLY A 116 7.88 15.45 -11.49
C GLY A 116 8.67 14.22 -11.97
N VAL A 117 8.20 13.51 -13.01
CA VAL A 117 8.84 12.29 -13.53
C VAL A 117 9.49 12.52 -14.89
N LEU A 118 10.35 11.59 -15.33
CA LEU A 118 10.94 11.65 -16.67
C LEU A 118 9.87 11.30 -17.73
N PRO A 119 9.70 12.11 -18.80
CA PRO A 119 8.69 11.84 -19.82
C PRO A 119 8.84 10.48 -20.49
N GLY A 120 10.07 10.05 -20.80
CA GLY A 120 10.34 8.73 -21.38
C GLY A 120 9.83 7.60 -20.49
N ALA A 121 10.14 7.65 -19.20
CA ALA A 121 9.70 6.64 -18.24
C ALA A 121 8.18 6.59 -18.08
N LEU A 122 7.49 7.74 -18.16
CA LEU A 122 6.02 7.75 -18.15
C LEU A 122 5.43 7.13 -19.42
N PHE A 123 5.99 7.43 -20.61
CA PHE A 123 5.56 6.79 -21.85
C PHE A 123 5.77 5.28 -21.81
N ASP A 124 6.93 4.83 -21.33
CA ASP A 124 7.26 3.42 -21.20
C ASP A 124 6.26 2.72 -20.27
N TYR A 125 5.98 3.31 -19.10
CA TYR A 125 4.97 2.79 -18.17
C TYR A 125 3.57 2.73 -18.79
N MET A 126 3.10 3.80 -19.43
CA MET A 126 1.74 3.87 -19.99
C MET A 126 1.54 2.91 -21.17
N ARG A 127 2.60 2.62 -21.94
CA ARG A 127 2.59 1.63 -23.04
C ARG A 127 2.83 0.21 -22.55
N ASN A 128 3.38 0.03 -21.35
CA ASN A 128 3.74 -1.29 -20.86
C ASN A 128 2.49 -2.15 -20.66
N GLY A 129 2.35 -3.20 -21.47
CA GLY A 129 1.25 -4.14 -21.37
C GLY A 129 1.21 -4.93 -20.05
N SER A 130 2.34 -5.00 -19.34
CA SER A 130 2.48 -5.68 -18.05
C SER A 130 2.24 -4.76 -16.85
N ALA A 131 2.04 -3.45 -17.07
CA ALA A 131 1.63 -2.56 -16.00
C ALA A 131 0.29 -3.02 -15.44
N LYS A 132 0.11 -2.93 -14.12
CA LYS A 132 -1.14 -3.33 -13.45
C LYS A 132 -2.34 -2.56 -13.98
N VAL A 133 -2.11 -1.31 -14.40
CA VAL A 133 -3.09 -0.44 -15.02
C VAL A 133 -2.64 -0.19 -16.45
N ARG A 134 -3.41 -0.68 -17.42
CA ARG A 134 -3.16 -0.37 -18.83
C ARG A 134 -3.73 1.00 -19.19
N TRP A 135 -2.95 1.79 -19.93
CA TRP A 135 -3.31 3.14 -20.35
C TRP A 135 -3.40 3.27 -21.86
N LEU A 136 -2.33 2.87 -22.55
CA LEU A 136 -2.16 3.03 -23.99
C LEU A 136 -1.87 1.67 -24.63
N TYR A 137 -2.16 1.58 -25.92
CA TYR A 137 -1.64 0.52 -26.76
C TYR A 137 -1.18 1.07 -28.11
N GLU A 138 -0.19 0.42 -28.70
CA GLU A 138 0.30 0.79 -30.02
C GLU A 138 -0.72 0.38 -31.09
N ARG A 139 -1.08 1.31 -31.99
CA ARG A 139 -2.00 1.01 -33.11
C ARG A 139 -1.49 -0.14 -33.98
N ARG A 140 -0.18 -0.18 -34.21
CA ARG A 140 0.56 -1.21 -34.96
C ARG A 140 1.89 -1.41 -34.25
N ALA A 141 2.40 -2.63 -34.23
CA ALA A 141 3.69 -2.93 -33.62
C ALA A 141 4.80 -2.03 -34.19
N GLY A 142 5.46 -1.26 -33.33
CA GLY A 142 6.51 -0.31 -33.71
C GLY A 142 5.99 1.02 -34.27
N SER A 143 4.69 1.31 -34.14
CA SER A 143 4.13 2.61 -34.49
C SER A 143 4.34 3.62 -33.36
N THR A 144 4.64 4.86 -33.73
CA THR A 144 4.70 6.00 -32.79
C THR A 144 3.31 6.54 -32.42
N GLU A 145 2.24 6.01 -33.02
CA GLU A 145 0.86 6.42 -32.73
C GLU A 145 0.26 5.54 -31.62
N ASP A 146 0.14 6.13 -30.44
CA ASP A 146 -0.54 5.54 -29.29
C ASP A 146 -2.05 5.77 -29.37
N ILE A 147 -2.82 4.76 -28.98
CA ILE A 147 -4.27 4.83 -28.83
C ILE A 147 -4.62 4.67 -27.35
N ALA A 148 -5.60 5.43 -26.88
CA ALA A 148 -6.11 5.30 -25.52
C ALA A 148 -6.97 4.03 -25.40
N ILE A 149 -6.85 3.33 -24.28
CA ILE A 149 -7.74 2.21 -23.98
C ILE A 149 -9.14 2.72 -23.71
N GLN A 150 -10.16 2.03 -24.24
CA GLN A 150 -11.55 2.44 -24.12
C GLN A 150 -11.99 2.66 -22.66
N ASP A 151 -11.63 1.77 -21.75
CA ASP A 151 -11.93 1.91 -20.31
C ASP A 151 -11.42 3.23 -19.70
N ARG A 152 -10.35 3.82 -20.27
CA ARG A 152 -9.77 5.10 -19.81
C ARG A 152 -10.45 6.30 -20.45
N LEU A 153 -11.00 6.13 -21.64
CA LEU A 153 -11.85 7.12 -22.30
C LEU A 153 -13.20 7.19 -21.58
N ASP A 154 -13.79 6.04 -21.23
CA ASP A 154 -15.07 5.97 -20.53
C ASP A 154 -14.98 6.50 -19.09
N ALA A 155 -13.79 6.41 -18.47
CA ALA A 155 -13.51 6.98 -17.15
C ALA A 155 -13.09 8.46 -17.17
N ASP A 156 -13.12 9.13 -18.34
CA ASP A 156 -12.65 10.50 -18.54
C ASP A 156 -11.22 10.75 -18.05
N GLU A 157 -10.35 9.73 -18.03
CA GLU A 157 -8.94 9.84 -17.62
C GLU A 157 -8.04 10.24 -18.79
N LEU A 158 -8.42 9.82 -19.99
CA LEU A 158 -7.76 10.13 -21.24
C LEU A 158 -8.78 10.72 -22.20
N VAL A 159 -8.33 11.62 -23.08
CA VAL A 159 -9.12 12.17 -24.17
C VAL A 159 -8.32 12.11 -25.45
N GLU A 160 -8.94 11.67 -26.53
CA GLU A 160 -8.36 11.71 -27.86
C GLU A 160 -8.74 13.00 -28.58
N LYS A 161 -7.74 13.82 -28.94
CA LYS A 161 -7.95 15.07 -29.67
C LYS A 161 -7.25 15.03 -31.01
N VAL A 162 -8.00 15.37 -32.07
CA VAL A 162 -7.44 15.49 -33.42
C VAL A 162 -6.58 16.76 -33.50
N SER A 163 -5.34 16.60 -33.94
CA SER A 163 -4.40 17.70 -34.17
C SER A 163 -3.87 17.65 -35.61
N THR A 164 -3.68 18.80 -36.22
CA THR A 164 -3.04 18.89 -37.55
C THR A 164 -1.54 19.09 -37.36
N VAL A 165 -0.76 18.15 -37.87
CA VAL A 165 0.70 18.22 -37.88
C VAL A 165 1.15 18.47 -39.31
N LYS A 166 2.02 19.46 -39.50
CA LYS A 166 2.67 19.70 -40.78
C LYS A 166 3.77 18.67 -40.98
N VAL A 167 3.63 17.82 -41.99
CA VAL A 167 4.61 16.81 -42.36
C VAL A 167 5.19 17.19 -43.72
N GLY A 168 6.50 17.39 -43.77
CA GLY A 168 7.24 17.68 -44.99
C GLY A 168 8.70 17.32 -44.80
N ARG A 169 9.35 16.85 -45.87
CA ARG A 169 10.80 16.64 -45.89
C ARG A 169 11.47 17.99 -46.15
N THR A 170 12.68 18.20 -45.62
CA THR A 170 13.44 19.45 -45.81
C THR A 170 13.54 19.79 -47.31
N GLY A 171 12.90 20.88 -47.73
CA GLY A 171 12.84 21.35 -49.13
C GLY A 171 11.48 21.22 -49.83
N GLU A 172 10.50 20.51 -49.26
CA GLU A 172 9.14 20.40 -49.84
C GLU A 172 8.10 21.26 -49.10
N LYS A 173 7.03 21.66 -49.80
CA LYS A 173 5.88 22.32 -49.17
C LYS A 173 5.27 21.37 -48.12
N PRO A 174 5.18 21.79 -46.85
CA PRO A 174 4.62 20.95 -45.79
C PRO A 174 3.16 20.61 -46.10
N ARG A 175 2.79 19.33 -45.94
CA ARG A 175 1.42 18.85 -46.06
C ARG A 175 0.79 18.76 -44.68
N ASP A 176 -0.47 19.12 -44.57
CA ASP A 176 -1.23 18.97 -43.33
C ASP A 176 -1.68 17.52 -43.16
N ARG A 177 -1.19 16.85 -42.11
CA ARG A 177 -1.63 15.52 -41.70
C ARG A 177 -2.47 15.64 -40.43
N LYS A 178 -3.70 15.13 -40.47
CA LYS A 178 -4.51 14.97 -39.25
C LYS A 178 -3.99 13.76 -38.47
N VAL A 179 -3.65 13.98 -37.20
CA VAL A 179 -3.18 12.94 -36.27
C VAL A 179 -4.00 13.05 -34.99
N THR A 180 -4.65 11.95 -34.61
CA THR A 180 -5.28 11.82 -33.30
C THR A 180 -4.19 11.64 -32.25
N ARG A 181 -4.20 12.49 -31.21
CA ARG A 181 -3.26 12.40 -30.10
C ARG A 181 -4.01 12.18 -28.81
N VAL A 182 -3.51 11.23 -28.03
CA VAL A 182 -3.98 11.00 -26.66
C VAL A 182 -3.50 12.13 -25.76
N ARG A 183 -4.41 12.64 -24.95
CA ARG A 183 -4.17 13.62 -23.90
C ARG A 183 -4.68 13.09 -22.57
N VAL A 184 -4.03 13.53 -21.50
CA VAL A 184 -4.39 13.17 -20.13
C VAL A 184 -5.26 14.29 -19.58
N THR A 185 -6.43 13.94 -19.07
CA THR A 185 -7.30 14.89 -18.36
C THR A 185 -6.73 15.13 -16.97
N ALA A 186 -7.29 16.10 -16.26
CA ALA A 186 -6.89 16.30 -14.88
C ALA A 186 -7.32 15.14 -13.95
N MET A 187 -8.42 14.43 -14.22
CA MET A 187 -8.74 13.16 -13.52
C MET A 187 -7.68 12.09 -13.75
N GLY A 188 -7.22 11.93 -15.00
CA GLY A 188 -6.12 11.02 -15.32
C GLY A 188 -4.81 11.41 -14.63
N LEU A 189 -4.52 12.71 -14.53
CA LEU A 189 -3.36 13.23 -13.80
C LEU A 189 -3.43 12.88 -12.32
N THR A 190 -4.56 13.10 -11.66
CA THR A 190 -4.76 12.77 -10.24
C THR A 190 -4.62 11.28 -10.00
N ARG A 191 -5.17 10.43 -10.87
CA ARG A 191 -5.02 8.97 -10.77
C ARG A 191 -3.56 8.54 -10.94
N LEU A 192 -2.83 9.11 -11.90
CA LEU A 192 -1.40 8.83 -12.08
C LEU A 192 -0.57 9.28 -10.87
N ALA A 193 -0.84 10.47 -10.32
CA ALA A 193 -0.18 10.98 -9.12
C ALA A 193 -0.37 10.03 -7.93
N ARG A 194 -1.63 9.59 -7.71
CA ARG A 194 -1.97 8.64 -6.65
C ARG A 194 -1.23 7.30 -6.81
N LEU A 195 -1.18 6.76 -8.02
CA LEU A 195 -0.45 5.50 -8.29
C LEU A 195 1.04 5.62 -7.95
N ILE A 196 1.66 6.74 -8.30
CA ILE A 196 3.09 7.01 -8.02
C ILE A 196 3.34 7.11 -6.52
N VAL A 197 2.49 7.83 -5.77
CA VAL A 197 2.62 7.97 -4.31
C VAL A 197 2.41 6.63 -3.59
N GLU A 198 1.38 5.88 -3.98
CA GLU A 198 1.09 4.56 -3.41
C GLU A 198 2.15 3.49 -3.77
N ARG A 199 3.05 3.78 -4.72
CA ARG A 199 4.02 2.83 -5.31
C ARG A 199 3.38 1.47 -5.62
N ARG A 200 2.17 1.49 -6.18
CA ARG A 200 1.33 0.30 -6.32
C ARG A 200 1.82 -0.67 -7.39
N ASP A 201 2.75 -0.23 -8.23
CA ASP A 201 3.37 -0.98 -9.32
C ASP A 201 4.89 -0.69 -9.33
N PRO A 202 5.76 -1.73 -9.35
CA PRO A 202 7.21 -1.55 -9.42
C PRO A 202 7.69 -0.86 -10.71
N LEU A 203 6.88 -0.85 -11.77
CA LEU A 203 7.23 -0.25 -13.06
C LEU A 203 6.92 1.25 -13.14
N LEU A 204 6.30 1.82 -12.10
CA LEU A 204 5.99 3.24 -12.07
C LEU A 204 7.28 4.08 -12.06
N PRO A 205 7.28 5.23 -12.77
CA PRO A 205 8.43 6.10 -12.80
C PRO A 205 8.68 6.71 -11.42
N ILE A 206 9.95 6.76 -11.02
CA ILE A 206 10.36 7.37 -9.76
C ILE A 206 10.39 8.90 -9.94
N PRO A 207 9.76 9.68 -9.03
CA PRO A 207 9.86 11.14 -9.04
C PRO A 207 11.31 11.61 -8.96
N LYS A 208 11.64 12.69 -9.65
CA LYS A 208 12.99 13.27 -9.65
C LYS A 208 13.47 13.62 -8.25
N ASP A 209 12.59 14.17 -7.41
CA ASP A 209 12.93 14.55 -6.03
C ASP A 209 13.35 13.33 -5.19
N ALA A 210 12.71 12.18 -5.42
CA ALA A 210 13.07 10.92 -4.79
C ALA A 210 14.43 10.37 -5.29
N LEU A 211 14.78 10.62 -6.55
CA LEU A 211 16.09 10.29 -7.10
C LEU A 211 17.18 11.23 -6.57
N GLU A 212 16.89 12.51 -6.43
CA GLU A 212 17.83 13.51 -5.90
C GLU A 212 18.10 13.30 -4.41
N THR A 213 17.08 13.02 -3.61
CA THR A 213 17.27 12.60 -2.20
C THR A 213 18.11 11.33 -2.08
N ALA A 214 17.89 10.34 -2.95
CA ALA A 214 18.71 9.13 -3.00
C ALA A 214 20.16 9.41 -3.46
N ARG A 215 20.37 10.41 -4.33
CA ARG A 215 21.71 10.87 -4.74
C ARG A 215 22.44 11.57 -3.61
N ILE A 216 21.75 12.44 -2.86
CA ILE A 216 22.28 13.11 -1.67
C ILE A 216 22.70 12.08 -0.62
N ALA A 217 21.84 11.09 -0.34
CA ALA A 217 22.15 10.00 0.58
C ALA A 217 23.38 9.16 0.16
N LYS A 218 23.68 9.12 -1.14
CA LYS A 218 24.87 8.46 -1.71
C LYS A 218 26.10 9.38 -1.81
N GLY A 219 26.04 10.59 -1.26
CA GLY A 219 27.18 11.51 -1.18
C GLY A 219 27.50 12.26 -2.46
N HIS A 220 26.57 12.37 -3.41
CA HIS A 220 26.76 13.19 -4.61
C HIS A 220 26.19 14.60 -4.37
N PRO A 221 27.00 15.69 -4.48
CA PRO A 221 26.52 17.05 -4.25
C PRO A 221 25.55 17.51 -5.34
N LEU A 222 24.62 18.40 -4.98
CA LEU A 222 23.67 19.00 -5.92
C LEU A 222 24.43 19.76 -7.01
N LYS A 223 23.99 19.61 -8.26
CA LYS A 223 24.38 20.54 -9.32
C LYS A 223 23.68 21.85 -9.00
N GLU A 224 24.44 22.90 -8.70
CA GLU A 224 23.89 24.24 -8.46
C GLU A 224 22.93 24.60 -9.59
N PRO A 225 21.75 25.18 -9.28
CA PRO A 225 20.84 25.60 -10.32
C PRO A 225 21.57 26.58 -11.23
N ASP A 226 21.58 26.34 -12.54
CA ASP A 226 22.01 27.33 -13.51
C ASP A 226 21.09 28.54 -13.34
N ILE A 227 21.54 29.52 -12.55
CA ILE A 227 20.95 30.85 -12.46
C ILE A 227 21.29 31.49 -13.81
N PHE A 228 20.39 31.32 -14.77
CA PHE A 228 20.43 32.10 -16.01
C PHE A 228 19.98 33.53 -15.66
N ASP A 229 20.90 34.49 -15.79
CA ASP A 229 20.60 35.92 -16.01
C ASP A 229 19.80 36.13 -17.30
#